data_AF-A0A409WAH5-F1
#
_entry.id   AF-A0A409WAH5-F1
#
_cell.length_a   1.000
_cell.length_b   1.000
_cell.length_c   1.000
_cell.angle_alpha   90.00
_cell.angle_beta   90.00
_cell.angle_gamma   90.00
#
_symmetry.space_group_name_H-M   'P 1'
#
loop_
_entity.id
_entity.type
_entity.pdbx_description
1 polymer ?
#
loop_
_entity_poly.entity_id
_entity_poly.type
_entity_poly.pdbx_seq_one_letter_code
_entity_poly.pdbx_strand_id
1 'polypeptide(L)'
;MFPNSNNVLINGGTFIENHENNHAQSSEAVKRLLEASSPGALYNSGERFDPLKCHPNTRTAILQKLMDWFIGVFGWDNLVLWLYGPAGAGKSAIAQTFAELCAEKNFLLASFFFSRSDSRRNNDKALVA
;
A
#
# COMPACT_ATOMS: atom_id res chain seq x y z
N MET A 1 -12.46 31.09 -21.15
CA MET A 1 -12.52 32.30 -21.99
C MET A 1 -11.92 33.54 -21.32
N PHE A 2 -11.65 33.58 -20.01
CA PHE A 2 -10.84 34.66 -19.39
C PHE A 2 -9.93 34.14 -18.26
N PRO A 3 -8.66 33.79 -18.53
CA PRO A 3 -7.68 33.54 -17.48
C PRO A 3 -7.11 34.88 -16.95
N ASN A 4 -6.97 35.01 -15.63
CA ASN A 4 -6.38 36.15 -14.91
C ASN A 4 -7.12 37.50 -14.99
N SER A 5 -8.41 37.52 -15.29
CA SER A 5 -9.23 38.73 -15.24
C SER A 5 -9.74 39.00 -13.82
N ASN A 6 -9.52 40.23 -13.33
CA ASN A 6 -10.13 40.73 -12.09
C ASN A 6 -11.18 41.79 -12.46
N ASN A 7 -12.29 41.83 -11.72
CA ASN A 7 -13.37 42.81 -11.85
C ASN A 7 -14.19 42.74 -13.17
N VAL A 8 -14.62 41.54 -13.56
CA VAL A 8 -15.47 41.35 -14.76
C VAL A 8 -16.92 41.70 -14.44
N LEU A 9 -17.43 42.76 -15.08
CA LEU A 9 -18.85 43.15 -15.01
C LEU A 9 -19.58 42.61 -16.24
N ILE A 10 -20.46 41.63 -16.05
CA ILE A 10 -21.32 41.09 -17.12
C ILE A 10 -22.71 41.72 -16.97
N ASN A 11 -23.07 42.62 -17.88
CA ASN A 11 -24.38 43.27 -17.91
C ASN A 11 -25.28 42.60 -18.96
N GLY A 12 -26.43 42.08 -18.51
CA GLY A 12 -27.44 41.43 -19.36
C GLY A 12 -27.14 39.96 -19.68
N GLY A 13 -28.20 39.20 -19.96
CA GLY A 13 -28.17 37.75 -20.25
C GLY A 13 -28.88 36.90 -19.19
N THR A 14 -29.23 35.66 -19.55
CA THR A 14 -29.72 34.64 -18.62
C THR A 14 -28.55 33.78 -18.18
N PHE A 15 -28.17 33.86 -16.91
CA PHE A 15 -27.13 33.02 -16.33
C PHE A 15 -27.74 31.68 -15.93
N ILE A 16 -27.24 30.58 -16.50
CA ILE A 16 -27.61 29.22 -16.12
C ILE A 16 -26.39 28.60 -15.42
N GLU A 17 -26.49 28.45 -14.11
CA GLU A 17 -25.51 27.75 -13.29
C GLU A 17 -25.91 26.27 -13.19
N ASN A 18 -25.21 25.40 -13.93
CA ASN A 18 -25.38 23.96 -13.79
C ASN A 18 -24.47 23.45 -12.67
N HIS A 19 -25.05 23.25 -11.49
CA HIS A 19 -24.37 22.62 -10.37
C HIS A 19 -24.40 21.10 -10.56
N GLU A 20 -23.43 20.55 -11.31
CA GLU A 20 -23.26 19.10 -11.42
C GLU A 20 -22.71 18.53 -10.11
N ASN A 21 -23.59 17.90 -9.32
CA ASN A 21 -23.21 17.17 -8.12
C ASN A 21 -22.53 15.84 -8.48
N ASN A 22 -21.28 15.91 -8.97
CA ASN A 22 -20.44 14.75 -9.28
C ASN A 22 -19.99 13.95 -8.03
N HIS A 23 -20.40 14.36 -6.83
CA HIS A 23 -19.93 13.78 -5.58
C HIS A 23 -20.51 12.38 -5.29
N ALA A 24 -21.74 12.10 -5.74
CA ALA A 24 -22.42 10.83 -5.42
C ALA A 24 -21.81 9.61 -6.14
N GLN A 25 -21.38 9.75 -7.41
CA GLN A 25 -20.80 8.64 -8.17
C GLN A 25 -19.38 8.28 -7.71
N SER A 26 -18.59 9.26 -7.29
CA SER A 26 -17.24 9.05 -6.75
C SER A 26 -17.26 8.24 -5.44
N SER A 27 -18.25 8.51 -4.57
CA SER A 27 -18.38 7.79 -3.29
C SER A 27 -18.67 6.30 -3.47
N GLU A 28 -19.55 5.94 -4.41
CA GLU A 28 -19.89 4.53 -4.69
C GLU A 28 -18.71 3.75 -5.28
N ALA A 29 -17.94 4.37 -6.19
CA ALA A 29 -16.76 3.74 -6.76
C ALA A 29 -15.69 3.45 -5.69
N VAL A 30 -15.42 4.41 -4.81
CA VAL A 30 -14.47 4.24 -3.70
C VAL A 30 -14.95 3.17 -2.71
N LYS A 31 -16.26 3.11 -2.43
CA LYS A 31 -16.83 2.07 -1.57
C LYS A 31 -16.64 0.67 -2.13
N ARG A 32 -16.91 0.48 -3.44
CA ARG A 32 -16.67 -0.80 -4.12
C ARG A 32 -15.20 -1.20 -4.10
N LEU A 33 -14.29 -0.25 -4.29
CA LEU A 33 -12.85 -0.51 -4.17
C LEU A 33 -12.50 -0.97 -2.76
N LEU A 34 -13.04 -0.31 -1.73
CA LEU A 34 -12.81 -0.70 -0.35
C LEU A 34 -13.35 -2.11 -0.06
N GLU A 35 -14.55 -2.44 -0.54
CA GLU A 35 -15.18 -3.77 -0.41
C GLU A 35 -14.36 -4.88 -1.07
N ALA A 36 -13.71 -4.58 -2.21
CA ALA A 36 -12.83 -5.51 -2.90
C ALA A 36 -11.40 -5.56 -2.32
N SER A 37 -11.01 -4.55 -1.55
CA SER A 37 -9.67 -4.44 -0.97
C SER A 37 -9.51 -5.27 0.32
N SER A 38 -8.26 -5.46 0.74
CA SER A 38 -7.94 -6.06 2.04
C SER A 38 -7.06 -5.10 2.86
N PRO A 39 -7.66 -4.10 3.54
CA PRO A 39 -6.91 -3.13 4.36
C PRO A 39 -6.10 -3.81 5.47
N GLY A 40 -6.55 -4.98 5.93
CA GLY A 40 -5.83 -5.85 6.85
C GLY A 40 -4.48 -6.33 6.33
N ALA A 41 -4.27 -6.43 5.02
CA ALA A 41 -3.04 -6.96 4.42
C ALA A 41 -1.87 -5.96 4.41
N LEU A 42 -2.13 -4.67 4.63
CA LEU A 42 -1.08 -3.64 4.65
C LEU A 42 -0.06 -3.88 5.78
N TYR A 43 1.20 -3.49 5.57
CA TYR A 43 2.24 -3.62 6.60
C TYR A 43 1.93 -2.79 7.86
N ASN A 44 1.27 -1.64 7.70
CA ASN A 44 0.88 -0.70 8.75
C ASN A 44 -0.59 -0.80 9.15
N SER A 45 -1.27 -1.90 8.80
CA SER A 45 -2.68 -2.09 9.14
C SER A 45 -2.90 -2.18 10.65
N GLY A 46 -3.88 -1.43 11.17
CA GLY A 46 -4.31 -1.54 12.57
C GLY A 46 -4.87 -2.91 12.93
N GLU A 47 -5.37 -3.68 11.96
CA GLU A 47 -5.81 -5.07 12.17
C GLU A 47 -4.65 -6.04 12.47
N ARG A 48 -3.41 -5.57 12.35
CA ARG A 48 -2.17 -6.29 12.65
C ARG A 48 -1.43 -5.68 13.84
N PHE A 49 -2.15 -4.93 14.69
CA PHE A 49 -1.59 -4.21 15.83
C PHE A 49 -0.61 -5.07 16.65
N ASP A 50 0.53 -4.45 16.98
CA ASP A 50 1.78 -5.08 17.44
C ASP A 50 2.27 -6.21 16.50
N PRO A 51 2.56 -5.89 15.22
CA PRO A 51 3.05 -6.91 14.32
C PRO A 51 4.42 -7.38 14.84
N LEU A 52 4.65 -8.70 14.84
CA LEU A 52 5.94 -9.27 15.23
C LEU A 52 7.05 -8.58 14.42
N LYS A 53 8.00 -7.92 15.10
CA LYS A 53 9.16 -7.26 14.50
C LYS A 53 10.44 -7.90 14.99
N CYS A 54 11.51 -7.78 14.21
CA CYS A 54 12.84 -8.06 14.72
C CYS A 54 13.19 -7.08 15.84
N HIS A 55 13.84 -7.58 16.89
CA HIS A 55 14.42 -6.71 17.89
C HIS A 55 15.50 -5.81 17.26
N PRO A 56 15.72 -4.59 17.79
CA PRO A 56 16.75 -3.70 17.29
C PRO A 56 18.11 -4.41 17.19
N ASN A 57 18.84 -4.13 16.10
CA ASN A 57 20.16 -4.70 15.82
C ASN A 57 20.21 -6.24 15.70
N THR A 58 19.07 -6.91 15.54
CA THR A 58 19.01 -8.35 15.23
C THR A 58 18.69 -8.57 13.76
N ARG A 59 19.04 -9.74 13.22
CA ARG A 59 18.71 -10.15 11.84
C ARG A 59 19.17 -9.16 10.76
N THR A 60 20.14 -8.32 11.06
CA THR A 60 20.71 -7.30 10.17
C THR A 60 21.25 -7.90 8.88
N ALA A 61 21.97 -9.02 8.96
CA ALA A 61 22.54 -9.69 7.78
C ALA A 61 21.46 -10.14 6.77
N ILE A 62 20.35 -10.70 7.24
CA ILE A 62 19.26 -11.13 6.34
C ILE A 62 18.46 -9.93 5.83
N LEU A 63 18.23 -8.91 6.66
CA LEU A 63 17.58 -7.67 6.22
C LEU A 63 18.40 -6.95 5.14
N GLN A 64 19.72 -6.90 5.28
CA GLN A 64 20.61 -6.34 4.27
C GLN A 64 20.52 -7.15 2.96
N LYS A 65 20.57 -8.49 3.05
CA LYS A 65 20.43 -9.35 1.87
C LYS A 65 19.10 -9.15 1.15
N LEU A 66 18.00 -8.96 1.89
CA LEU A 66 16.69 -8.66 1.30
C LEU A 66 16.69 -7.29 0.62
N MET A 67 17.31 -6.28 1.23
CA MET A 67 17.42 -4.93 0.65
C MET A 67 18.26 -4.94 -0.63
N ASP A 68 19.40 -5.62 -0.61
CA ASP A 68 20.29 -5.78 -1.76
C ASP A 68 19.56 -6.47 -2.91
N TRP A 69 18.74 -7.50 -2.65
CA TRP A 69 17.88 -8.10 -3.67
C TRP A 69 16.83 -7.10 -4.19
N PHE A 70 16.15 -6.41 -3.28
CA PHE A 70 15.04 -5.54 -3.61
C PHE A 70 15.44 -4.30 -4.42
N ILE A 71 16.58 -3.68 -4.12
CA ILE A 71 17.15 -2.59 -4.93
C ILE A 71 17.95 -3.11 -6.12
N GLY A 72 18.07 -4.43 -6.25
CA GLY A 72 18.66 -5.05 -7.41
C GLY A 72 20.20 -5.02 -7.44
N VAL A 73 20.88 -5.07 -6.31
CA VAL A 73 22.32 -5.40 -6.25
C VAL A 73 22.56 -6.79 -6.83
N PHE A 74 21.61 -7.70 -6.65
CA PHE A 74 21.60 -9.03 -7.27
C PHE A 74 20.17 -9.50 -7.54
N GLY A 75 20.02 -10.48 -8.44
CA GLY A 75 18.74 -11.17 -8.63
C GLY A 75 17.69 -10.38 -9.40
N TRP A 76 18.07 -9.46 -10.30
CA TRP A 76 17.15 -8.79 -11.22
C TRP A 76 16.30 -9.75 -12.05
N ASP A 77 16.84 -10.94 -12.33
CA ASP A 77 16.14 -11.97 -13.09
C ASP A 77 15.07 -12.70 -12.24
N ASN A 78 15.02 -12.47 -10.93
CA ASN A 78 14.16 -13.17 -9.98
C ASN A 78 13.23 -12.19 -9.24
N LEU A 79 11.98 -12.12 -9.69
CA LEU A 79 10.93 -11.28 -9.07
C LEU A 79 10.38 -11.85 -7.74
N VAL A 80 10.75 -13.08 -7.40
CA VAL A 80 10.31 -13.76 -6.18
C VAL A 80 11.52 -14.23 -5.39
N LEU A 81 11.56 -13.88 -4.09
CA LEU A 81 12.57 -14.35 -3.15
C LEU A 81 11.93 -15.21 -2.07
N TRP A 82 12.52 -16.37 -1.81
CA TRP A 82 12.06 -17.31 -0.78
C TRP A 82 12.88 -17.18 0.51
N LEU A 83 12.25 -16.65 1.57
CA LEU A 83 12.77 -16.70 2.94
C LEU A 83 12.34 -17.99 3.65
N TYR A 84 13.27 -18.90 3.91
CA TYR A 84 13.01 -20.19 4.58
C TYR A 84 13.80 -20.34 5.89
N GLY A 85 13.37 -21.29 6.72
CA GLY A 85 13.98 -21.57 8.02
C GLY A 85 13.01 -22.27 8.99
N PRO A 86 13.50 -22.70 10.17
CA PRO A 86 12.68 -23.44 11.15
C PRO A 86 11.40 -22.71 11.58
N ALA A 87 10.41 -23.46 12.06
CA ALA A 87 9.27 -22.89 12.76
C ALA A 87 9.75 -22.07 13.96
N GLY A 88 9.11 -20.92 14.23
CA GLY A 88 9.54 -20.02 15.31
C GLY A 88 10.79 -19.18 15.03
N ALA A 89 11.49 -19.36 13.91
CA ALA A 89 12.70 -18.58 13.58
C ALA A 89 12.47 -17.08 13.32
N GLY A 90 11.23 -16.59 13.40
CA GLY A 90 10.89 -15.19 13.20
C GLY A 90 10.77 -14.73 11.74
N LYS A 91 10.49 -15.64 10.79
CA LYS A 91 10.36 -15.31 9.35
C LYS A 91 9.33 -14.20 9.08
N SER A 92 8.16 -14.29 9.71
CA SER A 92 7.13 -13.24 9.60
C SER A 92 7.59 -11.91 10.19
N ALA A 93 8.42 -11.96 11.25
CA ALA A 93 9.00 -10.77 11.84
C ALA A 93 10.05 -10.10 10.93
N ILE A 94 10.87 -10.91 10.26
CA ILE A 94 11.80 -10.42 9.24
C ILE A 94 11.04 -9.76 8.09
N ALA A 95 9.98 -10.39 7.58
CA ALA A 95 9.16 -9.82 6.51
C ALA A 95 8.49 -8.49 6.93
N GLN A 96 7.97 -8.42 8.15
CA GLN A 96 7.41 -7.18 8.72
C GLN A 96 8.45 -6.08 8.81
N THR A 97 9.58 -6.35 9.47
CA THR A 97 10.66 -5.36 9.64
C THR A 97 11.24 -4.94 8.30
N PHE A 98 11.30 -5.84 7.32
CA PHE A 98 11.74 -5.50 5.96
C PHE A 98 10.77 -4.54 5.27
N ALA A 99 9.45 -4.78 5.34
CA ALA A 99 8.46 -3.87 4.77
C ALA A 99 8.53 -2.47 5.42
N GLU A 100 8.70 -2.40 6.73
CA GLU A 100 8.89 -1.15 7.47
C GLU A 100 10.16 -0.42 7.03
N LEU A 101 11.27 -1.13 6.89
CA LEU A 101 12.54 -0.57 6.40
C LEU A 101 12.39 0.00 4.98
N CYS A 102 11.68 -0.69 4.09
CA CYS A 102 11.40 -0.20 2.73
C CYS A 102 10.49 1.03 2.76
N ALA A 103 9.50 1.09 3.65
CA ALA A 103 8.64 2.25 3.82
C ALA A 103 9.42 3.45 4.37
N GLU A 104 10.24 3.27 5.40
CA GLU A 104 11.11 4.30 5.97
C GLU A 104 12.08 4.89 4.95
N LYS A 105 12.54 4.08 4.01
CA LYS A 105 13.43 4.49 2.90
C LYS A 105 12.69 5.07 1.69
N ASN A 106 11.36 5.19 1.73
CA ASN A 106 10.50 5.61 0.61
C ASN A 106 10.65 4.73 -0.65
N PHE A 107 10.97 3.45 -0.46
CA PHE A 107 11.05 2.49 -1.56
C PHE A 107 9.80 1.61 -1.71
N LEU A 108 8.97 1.52 -0.67
CA LEU A 108 7.79 0.66 -0.68
C LEU A 108 6.62 1.30 -1.45
N LEU A 109 6.32 0.78 -2.65
CA LEU A 109 5.12 1.17 -3.41
C LEU A 109 3.85 0.58 -2.79
N ALA A 110 3.87 -0.73 -2.50
CA ALA A 110 2.75 -1.46 -1.93
C ALA A 110 3.27 -2.67 -1.13
N SER A 111 2.44 -3.15 -0.20
CA SER A 111 2.69 -4.38 0.55
C SER A 111 1.41 -5.17 0.72
N PHE A 112 1.49 -6.49 0.63
CA PHE A 112 0.39 -7.38 0.92
C PHE A 112 0.87 -8.57 1.75
N PHE A 113 0.34 -8.72 2.96
CA PHE A 113 0.65 -9.85 3.84
C PHE A 113 -0.50 -10.85 3.84
N PHE A 114 -0.23 -12.04 3.35
CA PHE A 114 -1.15 -13.15 3.43
C PHE A 114 -1.22 -13.71 4.86
N SER A 115 -2.42 -14.09 5.30
CA SER A 115 -2.64 -14.78 6.57
C SER A 115 -3.62 -15.92 6.39
N ARG A 116 -3.21 -17.14 6.75
CA ARG A 116 -4.09 -18.33 6.65
C ARG A 116 -5.34 -18.23 7.52
N SER A 117 -5.27 -17.50 8.63
CA SER A 117 -6.38 -17.35 9.58
C SER A 117 -7.38 -16.25 9.19
N ASP A 118 -7.12 -15.47 8.14
CA ASP A 118 -7.96 -14.35 7.74
C ASP A 118 -8.49 -14.53 6.33
N SER A 119 -9.80 -14.77 6.20
CA SER A 119 -10.46 -15.05 4.92
C SER A 119 -10.34 -13.93 3.89
N ARG A 120 -10.06 -12.69 4.30
CA ARG A 120 -9.89 -11.54 3.40
C ARG A 120 -8.47 -11.43 2.83
N ARG A 121 -7.52 -12.22 3.32
CA ARG A 121 -6.10 -12.21 2.88
C ARG A 121 -5.46 -13.60 2.94
N ASN A 122 -6.24 -14.66 2.85
CA ASN A 122 -5.74 -16.03 2.76
C ASN A 122 -5.66 -16.54 1.30
N ASN A 123 -6.05 -15.71 0.34
CA ASN A 123 -6.08 -15.99 -1.09
C ASN A 123 -5.70 -14.74 -1.88
N ASP A 124 -5.46 -14.92 -3.17
CA ASP A 124 -4.98 -13.93 -4.13
C ASP A 124 -6.07 -12.97 -4.65
N LYS A 125 -7.35 -13.20 -4.36
CA LYS A 125 -8.45 -12.38 -4.93
C LYS A 125 -8.36 -10.90 -4.57
N ALA A 126 -7.79 -10.58 -3.40
CA ALA A 126 -7.60 -9.20 -2.95
C ALA A 126 -6.21 -8.63 -3.31
N LEU A 127 -5.32 -9.44 -3.90
CA LEU A 127 -4.05 -8.98 -4.45
C LEU A 127 -4.24 -8.75 -5.96
N VAL A 128 -4.66 -7.54 -6.32
CA VAL A 128 -4.83 -7.14 -7.72
C VAL A 128 -3.62 -6.29 -8.13
N ALA A 129 -2.94 -6.70 -9.21
CA ALA A 129 -1.80 -6.02 -9.81
C ALA A 129 -2.21 -5.29 -11.10
#